data_AF-A0A7L8RY07-F1
#
_entry.id   AF-A0A7L8RY07-F1
#
_cell.length_a   1.000
_cell.length_b   1.000
_cell.length_c   1.000
_cell.angle_alpha   90.00
_cell.angle_beta   90.00
_cell.angle_gamma   90.00
#
_symmetry.space_group_name_H-M   'P 1'
#
loop_
_entity.id
_entity.type
_entity.pdbx_description
1 polymer ?
#
loop_
_entity_poly.entity_id
_entity_poly.type
_entity_poly.pdbx_seq_one_letter_code
_entity_poly.pdbx_strand_id
1 'polypeptide(L)'
;MLNSFPQTAGNADLTMQTYEAVLADVAPQAVVEAAQRFTTGAVDGQNRTFAPSVAEFVQEARRIAGILPHRGRKALPVPSRALRREPRPDERARMCLKLPLLQAAIRNGRADLLAEAERNGLEQLVALARSWRVPVSETILMQLKRAQ
;
A
#
# COMPACT_ATOMS: atom_id res chain seq x y z
N MET A 1 -45.48 7.99 -16.47
CA MET A 1 -44.64 6.84 -16.87
C MET A 1 -44.17 6.15 -15.59
N LEU A 2 -44.83 5.07 -15.22
CA LEU A 2 -44.49 4.23 -14.05
C LEU A 2 -43.37 3.28 -14.49
N ASN A 3 -42.12 3.68 -14.25
CA ASN A 3 -40.99 2.80 -14.47
C ASN A 3 -41.10 1.64 -13.48
N SER A 4 -41.32 0.47 -14.06
CA SER A 4 -41.29 -0.86 -13.46
C SER A 4 -40.16 -0.99 -12.44
N PHE A 5 -40.53 -0.96 -11.16
CA PHE A 5 -39.72 -1.56 -10.12
C PHE A 5 -39.43 -3.01 -10.53
N PRO A 6 -38.22 -3.55 -10.33
CA PRO A 6 -38.09 -4.99 -10.21
C PRO A 6 -38.81 -5.33 -8.91
N GLN A 7 -40.13 -5.51 -8.97
CA GLN A 7 -40.78 -6.35 -7.99
C GLN A 7 -40.03 -7.67 -8.11
N THR A 8 -39.33 -8.06 -7.07
CA THR A 8 -39.07 -9.47 -6.80
C THR A 8 -40.44 -10.13 -6.57
N ALA A 9 -41.26 -10.20 -7.62
CA ALA A 9 -42.24 -11.25 -7.86
C ALA A 9 -41.47 -12.52 -8.25
N GLY A 10 -40.40 -12.79 -7.50
CA GLY A 10 -39.46 -13.86 -7.69
C GLY A 10 -39.70 -14.86 -6.59
N ASN A 11 -39.62 -16.13 -6.95
CA ASN A 11 -39.74 -17.24 -6.03
C ASN A 11 -38.80 -17.01 -4.82
N ALA A 12 -39.36 -16.80 -3.63
CA ALA A 12 -38.59 -16.54 -2.42
C ALA A 12 -37.64 -17.71 -2.11
N ASP A 13 -38.07 -18.94 -2.43
CA ASP A 13 -37.25 -20.14 -2.28
C ASP A 13 -36.03 -20.07 -3.19
N LEU A 14 -36.19 -19.63 -4.45
CA LEU A 14 -35.07 -19.46 -5.38
C LEU A 14 -34.10 -18.37 -4.90
N THR A 15 -34.62 -17.30 -4.28
CA THR A 15 -33.80 -16.24 -3.71
C THR A 15 -32.99 -16.77 -2.52
N MET A 16 -33.61 -17.55 -1.64
CA MET A 16 -32.90 -18.17 -0.51
C MET A 16 -31.88 -19.21 -0.97
N GLN A 17 -32.22 -20.08 -1.93
CA GLN A 17 -31.27 -21.01 -2.54
C GLN A 17 -30.07 -20.29 -3.15
N THR A 18 -30.30 -19.11 -3.76
CA THR A 18 -29.20 -18.29 -4.29
C THR A 18 -28.29 -17.83 -3.17
N TYR A 19 -28.85 -17.28 -2.07
CA TYR A 19 -28.06 -16.87 -0.90
C TYR A 19 -27.28 -18.03 -0.28
N GLU A 20 -27.91 -19.20 -0.12
CA GLU A 20 -27.27 -20.41 0.38
C GLU A 20 -26.09 -20.83 -0.50
N ALA A 21 -26.27 -20.83 -1.83
CA ALA A 21 -25.22 -21.22 -2.76
C ALA A 21 -24.02 -20.26 -2.74
N VAL A 22 -24.26 -18.94 -2.73
CA VAL A 22 -23.19 -17.93 -2.83
C VAL A 22 -22.49 -17.64 -1.51
N LEU A 23 -23.10 -17.97 -0.37
CA LEU A 23 -22.55 -17.78 0.97
C LEU A 23 -22.03 -19.09 1.59
N ALA A 24 -22.04 -20.20 0.85
CA ALA A 24 -21.66 -21.53 1.37
C ALA A 24 -20.25 -21.57 1.99
N ASP A 25 -19.32 -20.73 1.51
CA ASP A 25 -17.94 -20.62 1.98
C ASP A 25 -17.71 -19.48 2.99
N VAL A 26 -18.76 -18.75 3.36
CA VAL A 26 -18.68 -17.58 4.25
C VAL A 26 -19.05 -17.97 5.67
N ALA A 27 -18.23 -17.53 6.64
CA ALA A 27 -18.50 -17.80 8.05
C ALA A 27 -19.89 -17.24 8.47
N PRO A 28 -20.72 -18.00 9.21
CA PRO A 28 -22.07 -17.56 9.59
C PRO A 28 -22.09 -16.22 10.34
N GLN A 29 -21.10 -15.97 11.19
CA GLN A 29 -20.97 -14.69 11.89
C GLN A 29 -20.79 -13.51 10.92
N ALA A 30 -20.05 -13.69 9.82
CA ALA A 30 -19.86 -12.65 8.83
C ALA A 30 -21.16 -12.31 8.08
N VAL A 31 -22.00 -13.32 7.83
CA VAL A 31 -23.33 -13.15 7.23
C VAL A 31 -24.26 -12.35 8.15
N VAL A 32 -24.30 -12.70 9.45
CA VAL A 32 -25.10 -11.97 10.45
C VAL A 32 -24.66 -10.52 10.58
N GLU A 33 -23.35 -10.28 10.64
CA GLU A 33 -22.82 -8.92 10.72
C GLU A 33 -23.11 -8.11 9.44
N ALA A 34 -23.02 -8.72 8.25
CA ALA A 34 -23.38 -8.05 7.00
C ALA A 34 -24.85 -7.59 7.03
N ALA A 35 -25.76 -8.46 7.45
CA ALA A 35 -27.17 -8.11 7.63
C ALA A 35 -27.36 -6.96 8.62
N GLN A 36 -26.67 -6.99 9.75
CA GLN A 36 -26.74 -5.91 10.74
C GLN A 36 -26.20 -4.58 10.20
N ARG A 37 -25.13 -4.59 9.40
CA ARG A 37 -24.56 -3.38 8.81
C ARG A 37 -25.46 -2.74 7.77
N PHE A 38 -26.08 -3.53 6.88
CA PHE A 38 -27.06 -2.99 5.93
C PHE A 38 -28.27 -2.42 6.66
N THR A 39 -28.75 -3.10 7.71
CA THR A 39 -29.89 -2.65 8.53
C THR A 39 -29.59 -1.34 9.27
N THR A 40 -28.36 -1.16 9.76
CA THR A 40 -27.94 0.05 10.49
C THR A 40 -27.43 1.17 9.59
N GLY A 41 -27.35 0.96 8.28
CA GLY A 41 -26.86 1.98 7.34
C GLY A 41 -25.36 2.19 7.37
N ALA A 42 -24.60 1.19 7.83
CA ALA A 42 -23.16 1.22 8.07
C ALA A 42 -22.32 0.66 6.90
N VAL A 43 -22.94 0.36 5.76
CA VAL A 43 -22.25 0.00 4.52
C VAL A 43 -22.10 1.25 3.66
N ASP A 44 -20.86 1.55 3.26
CA ASP A 44 -20.56 2.75 2.47
C ASP A 44 -21.23 2.68 1.10
N GLY A 45 -21.88 3.78 0.68
CA GLY A 45 -22.55 3.86 -0.62
C GLY A 45 -23.84 3.04 -0.73
N GLN A 46 -24.34 2.42 0.36
CA GLN A 46 -25.57 1.64 0.28
C GLN A 46 -26.79 2.51 -0.03
N ASN A 47 -27.74 1.94 -0.75
CA ASN A 47 -29.07 2.50 -0.85
C ASN A 47 -29.81 2.30 0.49
N ARG A 48 -30.36 3.37 1.06
CA ARG A 48 -31.13 3.32 2.33
C ARG A 48 -32.64 3.15 2.10
N THR A 49 -33.09 3.32 0.86
CA THR A 49 -34.50 3.25 0.48
C THR A 49 -34.89 1.86 -0.01
N PHE A 50 -33.94 1.12 -0.57
CA PHE A 50 -34.16 -0.21 -1.14
C PHE A 50 -33.25 -1.25 -0.49
N ALA A 51 -33.69 -2.52 -0.49
CA ALA A 51 -32.88 -3.63 -0.03
C ALA A 51 -31.61 -3.80 -0.91
N PRO A 52 -30.49 -4.27 -0.33
CA PRO A 52 -29.30 -4.56 -1.12
C PRO A 52 -29.58 -5.70 -2.10
N SER A 53 -28.90 -5.67 -3.24
CA SER A 53 -28.82 -6.81 -4.13
C SER A 53 -28.05 -7.97 -3.49
N VAL A 54 -28.28 -9.20 -3.96
CA VAL A 54 -27.53 -10.38 -3.52
C VAL A 54 -26.02 -10.16 -3.67
N ALA A 55 -25.59 -9.52 -4.76
CA ALA A 55 -24.18 -9.24 -5.01
C ALA A 55 -23.57 -8.28 -3.98
N GLU A 56 -24.25 -7.18 -3.67
CA GLU A 56 -23.80 -6.21 -2.65
C GLU A 56 -23.72 -6.87 -1.27
N PHE A 57 -24.72 -7.70 -0.93
CA PHE A 57 -24.74 -8.42 0.34
C PHE A 57 -23.55 -9.39 0.46
N VAL A 58 -23.30 -10.20 -0.58
CA VAL A 58 -22.19 -11.17 -0.60
C VAL A 58 -20.83 -10.49 -0.53
N GLN A 59 -20.66 -9.35 -1.21
CA GLN A 59 -19.42 -8.58 -1.14
C GLN A 59 -19.13 -8.13 0.29
N GLU A 60 -20.14 -7.61 0.99
CA GLU A 60 -19.98 -7.19 2.37
C GLU A 60 -19.72 -8.37 3.31
N ALA A 61 -20.43 -9.48 3.14
CA ALA A 61 -20.23 -10.69 3.94
C ALA A 61 -18.80 -11.26 3.78
N ARG A 62 -18.27 -11.29 2.55
CA ARG A 62 -16.89 -11.71 2.27
C ARG A 62 -15.86 -10.74 2.84
N ARG A 63 -16.13 -9.43 2.74
CA ARG A 63 -15.27 -8.40 3.36
C ARG A 63 -15.18 -8.59 4.87
N ILE A 64 -16.30 -8.86 5.54
CA ILE A 64 -16.35 -9.14 6.97
C ILE A 64 -15.62 -10.44 7.30
N ALA A 65 -15.84 -11.52 6.53
CA ALA A 65 -15.14 -12.79 6.71
C ALA A 65 -13.62 -12.65 6.60
N GLY A 66 -13.11 -11.76 5.73
CA GLY A 66 -11.68 -11.48 5.62
C GLY A 66 -11.09 -10.76 6.85
N ILE A 67 -11.86 -9.92 7.53
CA ILE A 67 -11.38 -9.17 8.71
C ILE A 67 -11.65 -9.88 10.03
N LEU A 68 -12.63 -10.77 10.08
CA LEU A 68 -13.07 -11.46 11.30
C LEU A 68 -11.91 -12.18 12.03
N PRO A 69 -11.01 -12.92 11.36
CA PRO A 69 -9.90 -13.61 12.02
C PRO A 69 -8.89 -12.65 12.69
N HIS A 70 -8.87 -11.39 12.27
CA HIS A 70 -7.93 -10.37 12.74
C HIS A 70 -8.51 -9.48 13.84
N ARG A 71 -9.84 -9.46 14.01
CA ARG A 71 -10.49 -8.70 15.08
C ARG A 71 -10.10 -9.28 16.45
N GLY A 72 -9.72 -8.41 17.37
CA GLY A 72 -9.26 -8.81 18.71
C GLY A 72 -7.85 -9.37 18.77
N ARG A 73 -7.12 -9.49 17.64
CA ARG A 73 -5.68 -9.78 17.70
C ARG A 73 -4.96 -8.57 18.28
N LYS A 74 -4.07 -8.83 19.23
CA LYS A 74 -3.20 -7.79 19.80
C LYS A 74 -2.43 -7.13 18.65
N ALA A 75 -2.45 -5.80 18.61
CA ALA A 75 -1.66 -5.04 17.64
C ALA A 75 -0.21 -5.52 17.69
N LEU A 76 0.43 -5.62 16.52
CA LEU A 76 1.86 -5.88 16.46
C LEU A 76 2.58 -4.85 17.35
N PRO A 77 3.62 -5.26 18.11
CA PRO A 77 4.38 -4.32 18.90
C PRO A 77 4.88 -3.20 18.00
N VAL A 78 4.77 -1.96 18.47
CA VAL A 78 5.35 -0.80 17.77
C VAL A 78 6.82 -1.14 17.50
N PRO A 79 7.30 -1.05 16.25
CA PRO A 79 8.69 -1.33 15.95
C PRO A 79 9.57 -0.52 16.91
N SER A 80 10.36 -1.20 17.74
CA SER A 80 11.22 -0.55 18.71
C SER A 80 12.04 0.52 17.99
N ARG A 81 11.96 1.78 18.46
CA ARG A 81 12.77 2.91 17.96
C ARG A 81 14.28 2.59 17.88
N ALA A 82 14.72 1.54 18.56
CA ALA A 82 16.07 0.98 18.56
C ALA A 82 16.67 0.72 17.16
N LEU A 83 15.86 0.59 16.10
CA LEU A 83 16.40 0.40 14.74
C LEU A 83 16.58 1.69 13.92
N ARG A 84 16.13 2.86 14.41
CA ARG A 84 16.47 4.14 13.77
C ARG A 84 17.81 4.63 14.31
N ARG A 85 18.89 3.98 13.88
CA ARG A 85 20.22 4.56 13.99
C ARG A 85 20.21 5.88 13.23
N GLU A 86 20.49 6.98 13.92
CA GLU A 86 20.73 8.23 13.22
C GLU A 86 21.99 8.09 12.35
N PRO A 87 21.88 8.39 11.05
CA PRO A 87 23.05 8.30 10.17
C PRO A 87 24.08 9.30 10.65
N ARG A 88 25.35 8.87 10.69
CA ARG A 88 26.48 9.75 11.03
C ARG A 88 26.54 10.90 10.02
N PRO A 89 27.13 12.06 10.36
CA PRO A 89 27.28 13.18 9.43
C PRO A 89 27.88 12.77 8.08
N ASP A 90 28.84 11.84 8.12
CA ASP A 90 29.48 11.32 6.93
C ASP A 90 28.55 10.48 6.04
N GLU A 91 27.70 9.66 6.66
CA GLU A 91 26.70 8.82 5.98
C GLU A 91 25.60 9.70 5.38
N ARG A 92 25.16 10.73 6.12
CA ARG A 92 24.19 11.72 5.64
C ARG A 92 24.70 12.44 4.38
N ALA A 93 25.95 12.88 4.38
CA ALA A 93 26.54 13.56 3.23
C ALA A 93 26.50 12.67 1.97
N ARG A 94 26.87 11.38 2.10
CA ARG A 94 26.79 10.42 0.99
C ARG A 94 25.34 10.19 0.53
N MET A 95 24.39 10.04 1.46
CA MET A 95 22.97 9.89 1.12
C MET A 95 22.45 11.10 0.34
N CYS A 96 22.83 12.32 0.74
CA CYS A 96 22.45 13.56 0.04
C CYS A 96 23.03 13.66 -1.38
N LEU A 97 24.16 13.01 -1.68
CA LEU A 97 24.73 12.97 -3.03
C LEU A 97 23.98 12.01 -3.97
N LYS A 98 23.37 10.94 -3.44
CA LYS A 98 22.74 9.88 -4.26
C LYS A 98 21.59 10.39 -5.12
N LEU A 99 20.70 11.21 -4.57
CA LEU A 99 19.52 11.67 -5.29
C LEU A 99 19.87 12.60 -6.47
N PRO A 100 20.73 13.64 -6.30
CA PRO A 100 21.21 14.43 -7.43
C PRO A 100 21.93 13.62 -8.50
N LEU A 101 22.74 12.62 -8.10
CA LEU A 101 23.40 11.70 -9.04
C LEU A 101 22.39 10.84 -9.80
N LEU A 102 21.36 10.32 -9.13
CA LEU A 102 20.29 9.56 -9.77
C LEU A 102 19.51 10.42 -10.77
N GLN A 103 19.17 11.66 -10.39
CA GLN A 103 18.52 12.62 -11.29
C GLN A 103 19.39 12.92 -12.52
N ALA A 104 20.69 13.11 -12.33
CA ALA A 104 21.63 13.29 -13.43
C ALA A 104 21.75 12.02 -14.30
N ALA A 105 21.78 10.84 -13.71
CA ALA A 105 21.83 9.57 -14.43
C ALA A 105 20.58 9.37 -15.29
N ILE A 106 19.38 9.67 -14.77
CA ILE A 106 18.12 9.61 -15.52
C ILE A 106 18.15 10.61 -16.68
N ARG A 107 18.57 11.86 -16.43
CA ARG A 107 18.69 12.90 -17.48
C ARG A 107 19.64 12.51 -18.60
N ASN A 108 20.74 11.84 -18.26
CA ASN A 108 21.75 11.42 -19.22
C ASN A 108 21.45 10.04 -19.84
N GLY A 109 20.43 9.32 -19.35
CA GLY A 109 20.14 7.94 -19.77
C GLY A 109 21.24 6.94 -19.40
N ARG A 110 21.99 7.19 -18.32
CA ARG A 110 23.21 6.45 -17.93
C ARG A 110 23.15 5.93 -16.49
N ALA A 111 22.08 5.21 -16.15
CA ALA A 111 21.93 4.58 -14.82
C ALA A 111 22.95 3.46 -14.57
N ASP A 112 23.43 2.82 -15.65
CA ASP A 112 24.54 1.87 -15.68
C ASP A 112 25.81 2.44 -15.06
N LEU A 113 26.24 3.63 -15.50
CA LEU A 113 27.45 4.29 -15.01
C LEU A 113 27.35 4.68 -13.53
N LEU A 114 26.15 5.03 -13.06
CA LEU A 114 25.91 5.31 -11.64
C LEU A 114 26.05 4.02 -10.80
N ALA A 115 25.50 2.90 -11.27
CA ALA A 115 25.60 1.62 -10.57
C ALA A 115 27.04 1.08 -10.55
N GLU A 116 27.82 1.31 -11.60
CA GLU A 116 29.26 1.01 -11.64
C GLU A 116 30.03 1.88 -10.65
N ALA A 117 29.80 3.19 -10.64
CA ALA A 117 30.46 4.10 -9.71
C ALA A 117 30.14 3.77 -8.24
N GLU A 118 28.89 3.40 -7.92
CA GLU A 118 28.50 3.01 -6.56
C GLU A 118 29.24 1.75 -6.09
N ARG A 119 29.44 0.77 -6.98
CA ARG A 119 30.22 -0.45 -6.68
C ARG A 119 31.71 -0.17 -6.48
N ASN A 120 32.26 0.78 -7.24
CA ASN A 120 33.68 1.14 -7.22
C ASN A 120 34.04 2.14 -6.11
N GLY A 121 33.04 2.70 -5.40
CA GLY A 121 33.23 3.49 -4.19
C GLY A 121 33.15 5.01 -4.39
N LEU A 122 33.46 5.73 -3.31
CA LEU A 122 33.19 7.17 -3.21
C LEU A 122 33.98 8.02 -4.22
N GLU A 123 35.21 7.63 -4.55
CA GLU A 123 36.05 8.34 -5.52
C GLU A 123 35.40 8.36 -6.90
N GLN A 124 34.89 7.22 -7.36
CA GLN A 124 34.20 7.13 -8.64
C GLN A 124 32.87 7.88 -8.64
N LEU A 125 32.12 7.85 -7.54
CA LEU A 125 30.91 8.66 -7.40
C LEU A 125 31.21 10.17 -7.48
N VAL A 126 32.32 10.63 -6.90
CA VAL A 126 32.73 12.04 -6.97
C VAL A 126 33.24 12.41 -8.37
N ALA A 127 33.97 11.51 -9.03
CA ALA A 127 34.37 11.71 -10.43
C ALA A 127 33.16 11.83 -11.36
N LEU A 128 32.15 10.96 -11.17
CA LEU A 128 30.90 10.98 -11.91
C LEU A 128 30.06 12.23 -11.60
N ALA A 129 30.01 12.65 -10.34
CA ALA A 129 29.35 13.90 -9.95
C ALA A 129 29.98 15.10 -10.66
N ARG A 130 31.31 15.16 -10.74
CA ARG A 130 32.03 16.23 -11.46
C ARG A 130 31.74 16.22 -12.96
N SER A 131 31.75 15.05 -13.60
CA SER A 131 31.48 14.95 -15.04
C SER A 131 30.04 15.37 -15.40
N TRP A 132 29.08 15.08 -14.52
CA TRP A 132 27.68 15.48 -14.67
C TRP A 132 27.31 16.82 -14.03
N ARG A 133 28.30 17.57 -13.52
CA ARG A 133 28.13 18.88 -12.87
C ARG A 133 27.15 18.83 -11.67
N VAL A 134 27.12 17.71 -10.97
CA VAL A 134 26.38 17.54 -9.71
C VAL A 134 27.23 18.11 -8.56
N PRO A 135 26.67 18.98 -7.71
CA PRO A 135 27.41 19.56 -6.59
C PRO A 135 27.80 18.49 -5.57
N VAL A 136 29.05 18.54 -5.10
CA VAL A 136 29.60 17.64 -4.08
C VAL A 136 29.90 18.45 -2.83
N SER A 137 29.42 18.01 -1.65
CA SER A 137 29.64 18.73 -0.40
C SER A 137 31.10 18.64 0.07
N GLU A 138 31.54 19.65 0.81
CA GLU A 138 32.90 19.68 1.38
C GLU A 138 33.17 18.49 2.30
N THR A 139 32.15 18.02 3.05
CA THR A 139 32.24 16.82 3.90
C THR A 139 32.66 15.59 3.12
N ILE A 140 32.13 15.41 1.90
CA ILE A 140 32.49 14.28 1.02
C ILE A 140 33.94 14.42 0.54
N LEU A 141 34.36 15.64 0.19
CA LEU A 141 35.75 15.90 -0.23
C LEU A 141 36.74 15.67 0.92
N MET A 142 36.37 16.02 2.16
CA MET A 142 37.18 15.73 3.35
C MET A 142 37.26 14.23 3.64
N GLN A 143 36.17 13.47 3.44
CA GLN A 143 36.20 12.01 3.58
C GLN A 143 37.16 11.36 2.60
N LEU A 144 37.21 11.83 1.35
CA LEU A 144 38.17 11.35 0.36
C LEU A 144 39.62 11.61 0.77
N LYS A 145 39.92 12.82 1.26
CA LYS A 145 41.27 13.17 1.75
C LYS A 145 41.72 12.38 2.97
N ARG A 146 40.78 11.90 3.80
CA ARG A 146 41.09 11.08 4.98
C ARG A 146 41.30 9.59 4.65
N ALA A 147 40.90 9.16 3.46
CA ALA A 147 41.00 7.78 3.01
C ALA A 147 42.28 7.50 2.18
N GLN A 148 43.06 8.55 1.89
CA GLN A 148 44.36 8.53 1.20
C GLN A 148 45.50 8.68 2.20
#